data_AF-A0A317SDC7-F1
#
_entry.id   AF-A0A317SDC7-F1
#
_cell.length_a   1.000
_cell.length_b   1.000
_cell.length_c   1.000
_cell.angle_alpha   90.00
_cell.angle_beta   90.00
_cell.angle_gamma   90.00
#
_symmetry.space_group_name_H-M   'P 1'
#
loop_
_entity.id
_entity.type
_entity.pdbx_description
1 polymer ?
#
loop_
_entity_poly.entity_id
_entity_poly.type
_entity_poly.pdbx_seq_one_letter_code
_entity_poly.pdbx_strand_id
1 'polypeptide(L)'
;VHSLRVSLEDYWQVRDRFISTSRRDKLKIVDNSDNRVIWKANDVVHGGDVVADAMLYRSPGGRNDPSTFKTLYGLGPGQISRIKYKPTIAALNFHASVVASSRKSGNEEFYASFKEFIRCLEVSDYNESYLDGGKPDSSLTRAYRKFSERSKDGITCDNKARVD
;
A
#
# COMPACT_ATOMS: atom_id res chain seq x y z
N VAL A 1 -21.86 17.73 12.64
CA VAL A 1 -21.18 16.41 12.61
C VAL A 1 -21.92 15.47 11.68
N HIS A 2 -21.54 15.42 10.40
CA HIS A 2 -22.11 14.45 9.44
C HIS A 2 -21.23 13.20 9.43
N SER A 3 -21.71 12.17 10.11
CA SER A 3 -21.20 10.81 9.95
C SER A 3 -21.63 10.30 8.57
N LEU A 4 -20.70 10.33 7.61
CA LEU A 4 -20.88 9.74 6.28
C LEU A 4 -20.92 8.22 6.42
N ARG A 5 -22.13 7.66 6.52
CA ARG A 5 -22.37 6.26 6.16
C ARG A 5 -22.25 6.14 4.65
N VAL A 6 -21.04 5.85 4.17
CA VAL A 6 -20.78 5.53 2.76
C VAL A 6 -21.46 4.20 2.45
N SER A 7 -22.24 4.13 1.36
CA SER A 7 -22.79 2.85 0.90
C SER A 7 -21.66 1.96 0.35
N LEU A 8 -21.85 0.64 0.34
CA LEU A 8 -20.80 -0.28 -0.16
C LEU A 8 -20.43 0.02 -1.62
N GLU A 9 -21.41 0.43 -2.42
CA GLU A 9 -21.24 0.78 -3.83
C GLU A 9 -20.45 2.09 -4.00
N ASP A 10 -20.76 3.13 -3.21
CA ASP A 10 -19.98 4.37 -3.19
C ASP A 10 -18.54 4.11 -2.74
N TYR A 11 -18.35 3.22 -1.76
CA TYR A 11 -17.01 2.84 -1.30
C TYR A 11 -16.20 2.18 -2.43
N TRP A 12 -16.80 1.23 -3.16
CA TRP A 12 -16.13 0.57 -4.29
C TRP A 12 -15.78 1.54 -5.41
N GLN A 13 -16.64 2.50 -5.72
CA GLN A 13 -16.32 3.55 -6.70
C GLN A 13 -15.12 4.40 -6.26
N VAL A 14 -15.04 4.75 -4.97
CA VAL A 14 -13.87 5.45 -4.42
C VAL A 14 -12.60 4.62 -4.55
N ARG A 15 -12.66 3.31 -4.27
CA ARG A 15 -11.52 2.39 -4.41
C ARG A 15 -11.07 2.21 -5.86
N ASP A 16 -12.01 2.03 -6.79
CA ASP A 16 -11.67 1.92 -8.21
C ASP A 16 -11.02 3.19 -8.75
N ARG A 17 -11.53 4.35 -8.33
CA ARG A 17 -10.92 5.66 -8.65
C ARG A 17 -9.49 5.76 -8.13
N PHE A 18 -9.21 5.30 -6.91
CA PHE A 18 -7.85 5.30 -6.35
C PHE A 18 -6.89 4.52 -7.25
N ILE A 19 -7.19 3.25 -7.56
CA ILE A 19 -6.32 2.40 -8.39
C ILE A 19 -6.16 2.99 -9.80
N SER A 20 -7.25 3.45 -10.40
CA SER A 20 -7.24 4.04 -11.74
C SER A 20 -6.39 5.32 -11.80
N THR A 21 -6.45 6.16 -10.76
CA THR A 21 -5.63 7.38 -10.66
C THR A 21 -4.15 7.04 -10.46
N SER A 22 -3.83 6.09 -9.58
CA SER A 22 -2.44 5.62 -9.39
C SER A 22 -1.84 5.04 -10.67
N ARG A 23 -2.64 4.26 -11.42
CA ARG A 23 -2.22 3.68 -12.70
C ARG A 23 -1.91 4.77 -13.74
N ARG A 24 -2.79 5.77 -13.87
CA ARG A 24 -2.63 6.88 -14.82
C ARG A 24 -1.44 7.79 -14.46
N ASP A 25 -1.35 8.21 -13.21
CA ASP A 25 -0.50 9.35 -12.80
C ASP A 25 0.88 8.96 -12.26
N LYS A 26 1.09 7.69 -11.88
CA LYS A 26 2.31 7.26 -11.16
C LYS A 26 3.03 6.06 -11.76
N LEU A 27 2.31 5.17 -12.43
CA LEU A 27 2.93 4.01 -13.11
C LEU A 27 3.49 4.33 -14.52
N LYS A 28 3.62 5.63 -14.85
CA LYS A 28 4.16 6.26 -16.08
C LYS A 28 3.25 6.26 -17.33
N ILE A 29 2.23 7.14 -17.32
CA ILE A 29 2.00 8.14 -18.37
C ILE A 29 2.17 9.53 -17.67
N VAL A 30 2.86 10.47 -18.33
CA VAL A 30 3.48 11.68 -17.74
C VAL A 30 2.46 12.78 -17.38
N ASP A 31 2.55 13.38 -16.18
CA ASP A 31 2.77 14.84 -15.91
C ASP A 31 2.56 15.20 -14.41
N ASN A 32 3.21 16.28 -13.98
CA ASN A 32 3.26 16.90 -12.65
C ASN A 32 2.12 17.91 -12.44
N SER A 33 1.52 17.92 -11.24
CA SER A 33 0.99 19.17 -10.65
C SER A 33 0.77 19.03 -9.14
N ASP A 34 1.01 20.16 -8.47
CA ASP A 34 1.18 20.34 -7.04
C ASP A 34 -0.11 20.30 -6.20
N ASN A 35 0.06 19.92 -4.93
CA ASN A 35 -0.25 20.80 -3.79
C ASN A 35 0.25 20.16 -2.48
N ARG A 36 0.06 20.79 -1.33
CA ARG A 36 0.41 20.31 0.03
C ARG A 36 -0.68 20.91 0.93
N VAL A 37 -1.38 20.25 1.83
CA VAL A 37 -1.00 19.84 3.20
C VAL A 37 -2.32 19.34 3.84
N ILE A 38 -2.47 18.05 4.23
CA ILE A 38 -3.36 17.53 5.31
C ILE A 38 -2.77 16.16 5.72
N TRP A 39 -1.83 16.13 6.67
CA TRP A 39 -2.01 15.80 8.09
C TRP A 39 -1.88 14.30 8.42
N LYS A 40 -1.04 14.04 9.43
CA LYS A 40 -0.74 12.78 10.15
C LYS A 40 -1.96 11.96 10.63
N ALA A 41 -3.18 12.35 10.30
CA ALA A 41 -4.44 11.69 10.65
C ALA A 41 -5.26 11.19 9.44
N ASN A 42 -4.99 11.66 8.22
CA ASN A 42 -5.72 11.25 6.99
C ASN A 42 -5.03 10.12 6.20
N ASP A 43 -3.77 9.79 6.50
CA ASP A 43 -3.03 8.70 5.85
C ASP A 43 -3.65 7.31 6.14
N VAL A 44 -4.51 7.21 7.17
CA VAL A 44 -5.31 6.02 7.47
C VAL A 44 -6.59 5.96 6.62
N VAL A 45 -7.04 7.08 6.05
CA VAL A 45 -8.35 7.21 5.38
C VAL A 45 -8.23 7.24 3.83
N HIS A 46 -7.06 7.61 3.30
CA HIS A 46 -6.81 7.66 1.84
C HIS A 46 -5.65 6.77 1.36
N GLY A 47 -5.17 5.86 2.21
CA GLY A 47 -4.15 4.88 1.84
C GLY A 47 -4.71 3.69 1.05
N GLY A 48 -3.79 2.82 0.61
CA GLY A 48 -4.17 1.51 0.10
C GLY A 48 -5.09 0.75 1.06
N ASP A 49 -6.00 -0.04 0.51
CA ASP A 49 -6.85 -1.00 1.22
C ASP A 49 -6.78 -2.28 0.40
N VAL A 50 -5.75 -3.07 0.69
CA VAL A 50 -5.42 -4.29 -0.04
C VAL A 50 -6.58 -5.28 -0.06
N VAL A 51 -7.42 -5.29 0.99
CA VAL A 51 -8.55 -6.22 1.09
C VAL A 51 -9.69 -5.76 0.19
N ALA A 52 -10.11 -4.50 0.30
CA ALA A 52 -11.16 -3.97 -0.56
C ALA A 52 -10.73 -3.94 -2.03
N ASP A 53 -9.49 -3.53 -2.31
CA ASP A 53 -8.97 -3.45 -3.67
C ASP A 53 -8.86 -4.85 -4.30
N ALA A 54 -8.54 -5.90 -3.53
CA ALA A 54 -8.53 -7.27 -4.05
C ALA A 54 -9.92 -7.76 -4.43
N MET A 55 -10.98 -7.28 -3.76
CA MET A 55 -12.36 -7.65 -4.10
C MET A 55 -12.79 -7.11 -5.47
N LEU A 56 -12.24 -5.97 -5.90
CA LEU A 56 -12.51 -5.41 -7.24
C LEU A 56 -12.08 -6.33 -8.39
N TYR A 57 -11.18 -7.29 -8.13
CA TYR A 57 -10.71 -8.28 -9.10
C TYR A 57 -11.50 -9.61 -9.07
N ARG A 58 -12.42 -9.78 -8.12
CA ARG A 58 -13.18 -11.04 -7.93
C ARG A 58 -14.56 -11.02 -8.61
N SER A 59 -15.12 -9.84 -8.81
CA SER A 59 -16.44 -9.68 -9.39
C SER A 59 -16.44 -9.93 -10.91
N PRO A 60 -17.48 -10.56 -11.49
CA PRO A 60 -17.70 -10.56 -12.93
C PRO A 60 -17.74 -9.13 -13.48
N GLY A 61 -16.99 -8.84 -14.54
CA GLY A 61 -16.83 -7.47 -15.05
C GLY A 61 -15.95 -6.56 -14.19
N GLY A 62 -15.31 -7.11 -13.14
CA GLY A 62 -14.33 -6.42 -12.31
C GLY A 62 -13.01 -6.15 -13.02
N ARG A 63 -12.03 -5.65 -12.27
CA ARG A 63 -10.73 -5.27 -12.81
C ARG A 63 -9.96 -6.47 -13.36
N ASN A 64 -9.31 -6.28 -14.51
CA ASN A 64 -8.52 -7.32 -15.19
C ASN A 64 -7.04 -6.93 -15.38
N ASP A 65 -6.51 -6.06 -14.53
CA ASP A 65 -5.11 -5.59 -14.53
C ASP A 65 -4.33 -6.00 -13.26
N PRO A 66 -4.17 -7.32 -12.98
CA PRO A 66 -3.57 -7.80 -11.74
C PRO A 66 -2.11 -7.37 -11.55
N SER A 67 -1.43 -6.97 -12.63
CA SER A 67 -0.08 -6.39 -12.56
C SER A 67 -0.06 -5.07 -11.80
N THR A 68 -1.05 -4.19 -12.01
CA THR A 68 -1.19 -2.92 -11.26
C THR A 68 -1.38 -3.20 -9.77
N PHE A 69 -2.23 -4.16 -9.43
CA PHE A 69 -2.43 -4.58 -8.04
C PHE A 69 -1.12 -5.08 -7.42
N LYS A 70 -0.38 -5.94 -8.13
CA LYS A 70 0.91 -6.47 -7.66
C LYS A 70 1.96 -5.38 -7.50
N THR A 71 1.98 -4.35 -8.35
CA THR A 71 2.89 -3.21 -8.19
C THR A 71 2.56 -2.41 -6.93
N LEU A 72 1.28 -2.18 -6.63
CA LEU A 72 0.85 -1.45 -5.44
C LEU A 72 1.11 -2.22 -4.15
N TYR A 73 0.77 -3.50 -4.12
CA TYR A 73 0.73 -4.28 -2.88
C TYR A 73 1.82 -5.35 -2.76
N GLY A 74 2.64 -5.57 -3.79
CA GLY A 74 3.66 -6.62 -3.83
C GLY A 74 3.13 -8.04 -4.08
N LEU A 75 1.83 -8.28 -3.88
CA LEU A 75 1.15 -9.57 -4.04
C LEU A 75 0.00 -9.45 -5.05
N GLY A 76 -0.42 -10.58 -5.64
CA GLY A 76 -1.60 -10.64 -6.49
C GLY A 76 -2.92 -10.67 -5.69
N PRO A 77 -4.05 -10.27 -6.30
CA PRO A 77 -5.34 -10.17 -5.61
C PRO A 77 -5.87 -11.52 -5.07
N GLY A 78 -5.51 -12.63 -5.71
CA GLY A 78 -5.85 -13.98 -5.23
C GLY A 78 -5.12 -14.39 -3.94
N GLN A 79 -3.89 -13.88 -3.73
CA GLN A 79 -3.09 -14.20 -2.54
C GLN A 79 -3.64 -13.53 -1.28
N ILE A 80 -4.35 -12.39 -1.43
CA ILE A 80 -4.82 -11.57 -0.31
C ILE A 80 -5.83 -12.28 0.59
N SER A 81 -6.64 -13.23 0.09
CA SER A 81 -7.56 -13.99 0.97
C SER A 81 -6.87 -14.83 2.04
N ARG A 82 -5.57 -15.07 1.89
CA ARG A 82 -4.75 -15.82 2.84
C ARG A 82 -4.18 -14.94 3.95
N ILE A 83 -4.38 -13.62 3.88
CA ILE A 83 -3.77 -12.63 4.78
C ILE A 83 -4.87 -11.96 5.59
N LYS A 84 -4.91 -12.26 6.89
CA LYS A 84 -5.80 -11.63 7.88
C LYS A 84 -5.03 -10.88 8.95
N TYR A 85 -3.73 -11.14 9.06
CA TYR A 85 -2.89 -10.51 10.07
C TYR A 85 -2.76 -9.00 9.84
N LYS A 86 -3.24 -8.21 10.81
CA LYS A 86 -3.33 -6.75 10.71
C LYS A 86 -1.98 -6.07 10.43
N PRO A 87 -0.86 -6.47 11.06
CA PRO A 87 0.46 -5.91 10.73
C PRO A 87 0.85 -6.10 9.27
N THR A 88 0.57 -7.27 8.69
CA THR A 88 0.81 -7.53 7.27
C THR A 88 -0.02 -6.59 6.41
N ILE A 89 -1.34 -6.53 6.65
CA ILE A 89 -2.27 -5.67 5.91
C ILE A 89 -1.81 -4.20 5.96
N ALA A 90 -1.43 -3.71 7.15
CA ALA A 90 -0.93 -2.36 7.33
C ALA A 90 0.34 -2.09 6.51
N ALA A 91 1.28 -3.04 6.48
CA ALA A 91 2.51 -2.91 5.68
C ALA A 91 2.21 -2.85 4.16
N LEU A 92 1.32 -3.70 3.66
CA LEU A 92 0.92 -3.69 2.24
C LEU A 92 0.23 -2.37 1.87
N ASN A 93 -0.69 -1.91 2.71
CA ASN A 93 -1.41 -0.65 2.53
C ASN A 93 -0.46 0.56 2.55
N PHE A 94 0.52 0.55 3.44
CA PHE A 94 1.51 1.61 3.53
C PHE A 94 2.37 1.69 2.27
N HIS A 95 2.89 0.56 1.79
CA HIS A 95 3.65 0.52 0.53
C HIS A 95 2.81 1.04 -0.65
N ALA A 96 1.58 0.57 -0.79
CA ALA A 96 0.67 1.05 -1.84
C ALA A 96 0.43 2.56 -1.76
N SER A 97 0.32 3.11 -0.55
CA SER A 97 0.13 4.55 -0.32
C SER A 97 1.36 5.36 -0.76
N VAL A 98 2.57 4.83 -0.58
CA VAL A 98 3.81 5.46 -1.07
C VAL A 98 3.88 5.38 -2.59
N VAL A 99 3.65 4.21 -3.18
CA VAL A 99 3.70 3.99 -4.64
C VAL A 99 2.64 4.81 -5.39
N ALA A 100 1.46 4.96 -4.80
CA ALA A 100 0.35 5.73 -5.36
C ALA A 100 0.49 7.25 -5.18
N SER A 101 1.39 7.71 -4.32
CA SER A 101 1.49 9.12 -3.97
C SER A 101 2.19 9.92 -5.06
N SER A 102 1.66 11.10 -5.39
CA SER A 102 2.38 12.09 -6.20
C SER A 102 3.45 12.86 -5.43
N ARG A 103 3.41 12.82 -4.09
CA ARG A 103 4.18 13.71 -3.20
C ARG A 103 5.19 12.97 -2.33
N LYS A 104 5.13 11.64 -2.33
CA LYS A 104 6.00 10.76 -1.55
C LYS A 104 6.69 9.84 -2.53
N SER A 105 7.97 9.60 -2.32
CA SER A 105 8.69 8.54 -3.01
C SER A 105 9.52 7.79 -1.99
N GLY A 106 9.47 6.46 -2.04
CA GLY A 106 10.45 5.63 -1.35
C GLY A 106 11.81 5.74 -2.04
N ASN A 107 12.89 5.62 -1.28
CA ASN A 107 14.22 5.38 -1.83
C ASN A 107 14.40 3.90 -2.21
N GLU A 108 15.55 3.56 -2.81
CA GLU A 108 15.83 2.18 -3.24
C GLU A 108 15.78 1.19 -2.07
N GLU A 109 16.28 1.58 -0.89
CA GLU A 109 16.28 0.72 0.31
C GLU A 109 14.87 0.43 0.84
N PHE A 110 13.95 1.39 0.74
CA PHE A 110 12.53 1.20 1.06
C PHE A 110 11.92 0.11 0.16
N TYR A 111 12.07 0.23 -1.16
CA TYR A 111 11.52 -0.75 -2.09
C TYR A 111 12.20 -2.12 -1.97
N ALA A 112 13.51 -2.15 -1.77
CA ALA A 112 14.27 -3.39 -1.57
C ALA A 112 13.84 -4.12 -0.29
N SER A 113 13.69 -3.39 0.82
CA SER A 113 13.24 -3.99 2.09
C SER A 113 11.78 -4.47 2.03
N PHE A 114 10.89 -3.77 1.31
CA PHE A 114 9.53 -4.27 1.07
C PHE A 114 9.53 -5.56 0.24
N LYS A 115 10.32 -5.61 -0.84
CA LYS A 115 10.46 -6.82 -1.67
C LYS A 115 11.00 -8.00 -0.85
N GLU A 116 11.96 -7.76 0.03
CA GLU A 116 12.47 -8.76 0.96
C GLU A 116 11.38 -9.26 1.92
N PHE A 117 10.58 -8.34 2.49
CA PHE A 117 9.44 -8.68 3.34
C PHE A 117 8.42 -9.57 2.61
N ILE A 118 8.00 -9.20 1.40
CA ILE A 118 7.07 -10.02 0.58
C ILE A 118 7.63 -11.42 0.34
N ARG A 119 8.90 -11.53 -0.05
CA ARG A 119 9.55 -12.83 -0.27
C ARG A 119 9.53 -13.69 1.00
N CYS A 120 9.88 -13.12 2.15
CA CYS A 120 9.85 -13.85 3.42
C CYS A 120 8.43 -14.24 3.83
N LEU A 121 7.44 -13.40 3.51
CA LEU A 121 6.03 -13.68 3.79
C LEU A 121 5.56 -14.89 2.95
N GLU A 122 5.87 -14.92 1.66
CA GLU A 122 5.55 -16.06 0.78
C GLU A 122 6.25 -17.35 1.24
N VAL A 123 7.53 -17.29 1.60
CA VAL A 123 8.29 -18.46 2.11
C VAL A 123 7.74 -18.99 3.43
N SER A 124 7.21 -18.10 4.28
CA SER A 124 6.58 -18.49 5.55
C SER A 124 5.19 -19.09 5.40
N ASP A 125 4.69 -19.17 4.16
CA ASP A 125 3.30 -19.48 3.84
C ASP A 125 2.31 -18.52 4.53
N TYR A 126 2.59 -17.22 4.46
CA TYR A 126 1.76 -16.15 5.01
C TYR A 126 1.51 -16.27 6.52
N ASN A 127 2.55 -16.63 7.29
CA ASN A 127 2.48 -16.75 8.74
C ASN A 127 1.79 -15.51 9.35
N GLU A 128 0.78 -15.74 10.20
CA GLU A 128 -0.06 -14.68 10.79
C GLU A 128 0.32 -14.35 12.25
N SER A 129 1.47 -14.80 12.73
CA SER A 129 1.87 -14.63 14.13
C SER A 129 3.35 -14.28 14.28
N TYR A 130 4.00 -13.79 13.22
CA TYR A 130 5.44 -13.52 13.21
C TYR A 130 5.88 -12.36 14.12
N LEU A 131 4.94 -11.61 14.71
CA LEU A 131 5.21 -10.63 15.77
C LEU A 131 4.71 -11.06 17.15
N ASP A 132 4.02 -12.20 17.27
CA ASP A 132 3.31 -12.61 18.50
C ASP A 132 4.23 -13.30 19.53
N GLY A 133 5.49 -12.87 19.64
CA GLY A 133 6.40 -13.23 20.74
C GLY A 133 6.94 -14.67 20.79
N GLY A 134 6.39 -15.63 20.03
CA GLY A 134 6.78 -17.04 20.11
C GLY A 134 8.10 -17.42 19.41
N LYS A 135 8.51 -16.66 18.38
CA LYS A 135 9.83 -16.76 17.71
C LYS A 135 10.26 -15.37 17.26
N PRO A 136 10.92 -14.58 18.13
CA PRO A 136 11.23 -13.17 17.86
C PRO A 136 12.23 -12.92 16.70
N ASP A 137 12.72 -13.99 16.05
CA ASP A 137 13.82 -13.90 15.07
C ASP A 137 13.63 -14.77 13.82
N SER A 138 12.38 -14.93 13.36
CA SER A 138 12.15 -15.49 12.03
C SER A 138 12.64 -14.53 10.95
N SER A 139 13.05 -15.05 9.78
CA SER A 139 13.43 -14.21 8.63
C SER A 139 12.32 -13.22 8.25
N LEU A 140 11.04 -13.60 8.43
CA LEU A 140 9.90 -12.72 8.21
C LEU A 140 9.82 -11.59 9.25
N THR A 141 10.01 -11.89 10.53
CA THR A 141 10.04 -10.89 11.61
C THR A 141 11.13 -9.85 11.35
N ARG A 142 12.33 -10.30 10.97
CA ARG A 142 13.46 -9.44 10.63
C ARG A 142 13.17 -8.57 9.40
N ALA A 143 12.63 -9.16 8.33
CA ALA A 143 12.30 -8.44 7.11
C ALA A 143 11.20 -7.39 7.34
N TYR A 144 10.17 -7.71 8.12
CA TYR A 144 9.12 -6.76 8.51
C TYR A 144 9.69 -5.58 9.31
N ARG A 145 10.56 -5.84 10.31
CA ARG A 145 11.18 -4.78 11.11
C ARG A 145 12.06 -3.88 10.25
N LYS A 146 12.90 -4.47 9.40
CA LYS A 146 13.73 -3.74 8.44
C LYS A 146 12.89 -2.84 7.53
N PHE A 147 11.80 -3.36 6.95
CA PHE A 147 10.87 -2.55 6.16
C PHE A 147 10.25 -1.42 6.99
N SER A 148 9.84 -1.71 8.22
CA SER A 148 9.24 -0.71 9.13
C SER A 148 10.23 0.40 9.52
N GLU A 149 11.51 0.09 9.66
CA GLU A 149 12.59 1.06 9.90
C GLU A 149 12.81 1.93 8.66
N ARG A 150 12.98 1.31 7.48
CA ARG A 150 13.17 2.05 6.21
C ARG A 150 11.94 2.86 5.81
N SER A 151 10.76 2.51 6.29
CA SER A 151 9.54 3.29 6.14
C SER A 151 9.58 4.63 6.90
N LYS A 152 10.40 4.75 7.95
CA LYS A 152 10.55 6.00 8.73
C LYS A 152 11.58 6.94 8.10
N ASP A 153 12.67 6.38 7.59
CA ASP A 153 13.84 7.15 7.15
C ASP A 153 13.93 7.28 5.61
N GLY A 154 13.34 6.35 4.87
CA GLY A 154 13.52 6.18 3.43
C GLY A 154 12.44 6.80 2.57
N ILE A 155 11.54 7.61 3.14
CA ILE A 155 10.50 8.32 2.39
C ILE A 155 10.85 9.79 2.32
N THR A 156 11.15 10.27 1.13
CA THR A 156 11.31 11.69 0.89
C THR A 156 9.97 12.31 0.53
N CYS A 157 9.74 13.52 1.05
CA CYS A 157 8.71 14.41 0.60
C CYS A 157 9.44 15.56 -0.10
N ASP A 158 9.25 15.74 -1.40
CA ASP A 158 9.85 16.88 -2.08
C ASP A 158 9.29 18.19 -1.50
N ASN A 159 10.21 19.03 -1.01
CA ASN A 159 9.97 20.39 -0.54
C ASN A 159 10.74 21.32 -1.46
N LYS A 160 10.08 21.96 -2.43
CA LYS A 160 10.71 23.05 -3.17
C LYS A 160 9.81 24.28 -3.09
N ALA A 161 10.27 25.27 -2.34
CA ALA A 161 9.73 26.61 -2.35
C ALA A 161 9.83 27.18 -3.77
N ARG A 162 8.80 27.89 -4.23
CA ARG A 162 8.88 28.68 -5.45
C ARG A 162 8.43 30.11 -5.18
N VAL A 163 9.33 31.01 -5.54
CA VAL A 163 9.12 32.43 -5.76
C VAL A 163 8.43 32.58 -7.12
N ASP A 164 7.35 33.37 -7.07
CA ASP A 164 6.58 34.12 -8.08
C ASP A 164 6.18 33.44 -9.40
#